data_AF-G0AD37-F1
#
_entry.id   AF-G0AD37-F1
#
_cell.length_a   1.000
_cell.length_b   1.000
_cell.length_c   1.000
_cell.angle_alpha   90.00
_cell.angle_beta   90.00
_cell.angle_gamma   90.00
#
_symmetry.space_group_name_H-M   'P 1'
#
loop_
_entity.id
_entity.type
_entity.pdbx_description
1 polymer ?
#
loop_
_entity_poly.entity_id
_entity_poly.type
_entity_poly.pdbx_seq_one_letter_code
_entity_poly.pdbx_strand_id
1 'polypeptide(L)'
;MLNIASRRRQACVHGGLSMVELLAALAIASGLLLLSTTLYLGGKASFRLNEDKRRLYQDGNYAMILMERDLRQAWFGNVASAVSPAGTAPITDFILDDGSPAQGLRGCEHGFVKPLGPGTKDFSCSPEAGMAAFEVSYRSDDYSDPSSGAGVDCNGARLAAIAVPPDHPAYMLGPHVTIARNLYFVATRVGGSANSLYCQGNGSAQPVVNNVEDLQLTFGVAAAGDATRHQFLNATQVAALSDDQRQNWERVVRVGLCLQLRGENNLAIDPQRYVDCAGSARVASDRRLRAVFKRVVTLRNRAAAMP
;
A
#
# COMPACT_ATOMS: atom_id res chain seq x y z
N MET A 1 34.45 48.90 -80.83
CA MET A 1 35.63 48.02 -80.67
C MET A 1 35.52 47.32 -79.32
N LEU A 2 35.59 45.99 -79.33
CA LEU A 2 35.52 45.09 -78.16
C LEU A 2 36.53 45.46 -77.06
N ASN A 3 36.18 45.22 -75.79
CA ASN A 3 37.06 44.36 -74.98
C ASN A 3 36.33 43.59 -73.88
N ILE A 4 36.66 42.31 -73.80
CA ILE A 4 36.01 41.23 -73.06
C ILE A 4 36.65 41.14 -71.67
N ALA A 5 35.87 41.28 -70.59
CA ALA A 5 36.33 40.96 -69.24
C ALA A 5 36.07 39.48 -68.92
N SER A 6 37.16 38.73 -68.77
CA SER A 6 37.22 37.28 -68.56
C SER A 6 36.59 36.83 -67.23
N ARG A 7 35.62 35.90 -67.29
CA ARG A 7 35.23 35.06 -66.13
C ARG A 7 36.30 33.99 -65.90
N ARG A 8 37.01 34.04 -64.77
CA ARG A 8 37.82 32.90 -64.29
C ARG A 8 36.87 31.78 -63.86
N ARG A 9 36.82 30.69 -64.63
CA ARG A 9 36.25 29.41 -64.19
C ARG A 9 37.26 28.78 -63.23
N GLN A 10 36.90 28.65 -61.95
CA GLN A 10 37.59 27.72 -61.06
C GLN A 10 37.33 26.30 -61.58
N ALA A 11 38.36 25.69 -62.16
CA ALA A 11 38.32 24.30 -62.54
C ALA A 11 38.21 23.44 -61.25
N CYS A 12 37.12 22.70 -61.11
CA CYS A 12 37.04 21.60 -60.15
C CYS A 12 38.08 20.55 -60.58
N VAL A 13 39.17 20.47 -59.82
CA VAL A 13 40.07 19.33 -59.87
C VAL A 13 39.30 18.16 -59.27
N HIS A 14 38.80 17.26 -60.13
CA HIS A 14 38.31 15.95 -59.71
C HIS A 14 39.54 15.11 -59.35
N GLY A 15 39.98 15.18 -58.09
CA GLY A 15 40.85 14.16 -57.52
C GLY A 15 40.06 12.86 -57.41
N GLY A 16 40.48 11.82 -58.12
CA GLY A 16 39.90 10.48 -57.93
C GLY A 16 40.15 10.03 -56.48
N LEU A 17 39.07 9.68 -55.77
CA LEU A 17 39.17 9.11 -54.42
C LEU A 17 40.01 7.83 -54.47
N SER A 18 41.07 7.76 -53.67
CA SER A 18 41.82 6.53 -53.52
C SER A 18 40.98 5.50 -52.77
N MET A 19 41.14 4.20 -53.08
CA MET A 19 40.46 3.13 -52.33
C MET A 19 40.71 3.23 -50.81
N VAL A 20 41.89 3.71 -50.40
CA VAL A 20 42.26 3.88 -48.99
C VAL A 20 41.42 4.95 -48.30
N GLU A 21 41.10 6.05 -48.99
CA GLU A 21 40.30 7.14 -48.44
C GLU A 21 38.83 6.74 -48.23
N LEU A 22 38.28 5.94 -49.15
CA LEU A 22 36.93 5.40 -49.04
C LEU A 22 36.83 4.36 -47.91
N LEU A 23 37.86 3.53 -47.74
CA LEU A 23 37.96 2.60 -46.61
C LEU A 23 38.09 3.34 -45.27
N ALA A 24 38.88 4.41 -45.21
CA ALA A 24 39.02 5.24 -44.01
C ALA A 24 37.70 5.94 -43.65
N ALA A 25 37.01 6.53 -44.63
CA ALA A 25 35.72 7.18 -44.43
C ALA A 25 34.65 6.19 -43.94
N LEU A 26 34.58 4.98 -44.53
CA LEU A 26 33.65 3.94 -44.11
C LEU A 26 33.97 3.42 -42.70
N ALA A 27 35.25 3.28 -42.35
CA ALA A 27 35.67 2.87 -41.01
C ALA A 27 35.24 3.89 -39.95
N ILE A 28 35.41 5.19 -40.23
CA ILE A 28 34.98 6.26 -39.32
C ILE A 28 33.45 6.31 -39.22
N ALA A 29 32.74 6.27 -40.35
CA ALA A 29 31.28 6.33 -40.38
C ALA A 29 30.65 5.13 -39.63
N SER A 30 31.15 3.92 -39.86
CA SER A 30 30.67 2.73 -39.13
C SER A 30 30.99 2.81 -37.64
N GLY A 31 32.17 3.31 -37.25
CA GLY A 31 32.51 3.55 -35.85
C GLY A 31 31.55 4.52 -35.15
N LEU A 32 31.21 5.64 -35.80
CA LEU A 32 30.26 6.62 -35.26
C LEU A 32 28.83 6.08 -35.15
N LEU A 33 28.39 5.30 -36.13
CA LEU A 33 27.07 4.64 -36.11
C LEU A 33 26.98 3.59 -35.00
N LEU A 34 28.03 2.79 -34.79
CA LEU A 34 28.10 1.84 -33.69
C LEU A 34 28.04 2.55 -32.33
N LEU A 35 28.88 3.57 -32.14
CA LEU A 35 28.91 4.35 -30.89
C LEU A 35 27.54 4.97 -30.59
N SER A 36 26.95 5.70 -31.54
CA SER A 36 25.64 6.33 -31.36
C SER A 36 24.53 5.30 -31.07
N THR A 37 24.55 4.14 -31.73
CA THR A 37 23.62 3.05 -31.47
C THR A 37 23.76 2.52 -30.04
N THR A 38 24.99 2.27 -29.57
CA THR A 38 25.20 1.80 -28.19
C THR A 38 24.72 2.80 -27.14
N LEU A 39 24.98 4.10 -27.34
CA LEU A 39 24.50 5.16 -26.47
C LEU A 39 22.96 5.23 -26.46
N TYR A 40 22.33 5.13 -27.64
CA TYR A 40 20.87 5.13 -27.74
C TYR A 40 20.25 3.92 -27.04
N LEU A 41 20.79 2.72 -27.23
CA LEU A 41 20.29 1.50 -26.58
C LEU A 41 20.48 1.55 -25.05
N GLY A 42 21.64 2.01 -24.57
CA GLY A 42 21.91 2.19 -23.15
C GLY A 42 20.98 3.23 -22.51
N GLY A 43 20.73 4.34 -23.19
CA GLY A 43 19.78 5.37 -22.77
C GLY A 43 18.35 4.83 -22.68
N LYS A 44 17.90 4.06 -23.70
CA LYS A 44 16.57 3.44 -23.72
C LYS A 44 16.39 2.40 -22.60
N ALA A 45 17.41 1.58 -22.33
CA ALA A 45 17.40 0.63 -21.23
C ALA A 45 17.30 1.34 -19.87
N SER A 46 18.10 2.38 -19.67
CA SER A 46 18.10 3.19 -18.44
C SER A 46 16.77 3.89 -18.22
N PHE A 47 16.17 4.45 -19.28
CA PHE A 47 14.86 5.09 -19.21
C PHE A 47 13.76 4.12 -18.77
N ARG A 48 13.73 2.91 -19.36
CA ARG A 48 12.75 1.88 -18.98
C ARG A 48 12.92 1.42 -17.54
N LEU A 49 14.15 1.22 -17.09
CA LEU A 49 14.45 0.86 -15.70
C LEU A 49 13.95 1.93 -14.71
N ASN A 50 14.22 3.21 -15.03
CA ASN A 50 13.77 4.32 -14.19
C ASN A 50 12.24 4.46 -14.17
N GLU A 51 11.56 4.21 -15.29
CA GLU A 51 10.10 4.23 -15.35
C GLU A 51 9.47 3.08 -14.53
N ASP A 52 10.00 1.87 -14.63
CA ASP A 52 9.54 0.72 -13.83
C ASP A 52 9.76 0.96 -12.33
N LYS A 53 10.92 1.52 -11.97
CA LYS A 53 11.19 1.96 -10.59
C LYS A 53 10.19 3.03 -10.15
N ARG A 54 9.89 4.02 -10.98
CA ARG A 54 8.94 5.10 -10.63
C ARG A 54 7.56 4.54 -10.33
N ARG A 55 7.05 3.65 -11.18
CA ARG A 55 5.76 2.97 -10.98
C ARG A 55 5.74 2.14 -9.70
N LEU A 56 6.76 1.31 -9.49
CA LEU A 56 6.90 0.51 -8.27
C LEU A 56 6.85 1.35 -6.98
N TYR A 57 7.52 2.51 -6.98
CA TYR A 57 7.50 3.42 -5.84
C TYR A 57 6.19 4.22 -5.73
N GLN A 58 5.53 4.55 -6.84
CA GLN A 58 4.21 5.19 -6.82
C GLN A 58 3.18 4.23 -6.20
N ASP A 59 3.13 2.99 -6.67
CA ASP A 59 2.20 1.97 -6.19
C ASP A 59 2.43 1.66 -4.70
N GLY A 60 3.70 1.44 -4.31
CA GLY A 60 4.05 1.17 -2.93
C GLY A 60 3.72 2.33 -1.99
N ASN A 61 4.02 3.58 -2.38
CA ASN A 61 3.66 4.73 -1.55
C ASN A 61 2.14 4.93 -1.48
N TYR A 62 1.41 4.73 -2.58
CA TYR A 62 -0.05 4.82 -2.60
C TYR A 62 -0.68 3.79 -1.64
N ALA A 63 -0.29 2.52 -1.72
CA ALA A 63 -0.77 1.48 -0.83
C ALA A 63 -0.48 1.78 0.64
N MET A 64 0.72 2.26 0.95
CA MET A 64 1.10 2.61 2.32
C MET A 64 0.35 3.82 2.86
N ILE A 65 0.12 4.86 2.05
CA ILE A 65 -0.67 6.04 2.43
C ILE A 65 -2.12 5.64 2.70
N LEU A 66 -2.70 4.78 1.86
CA LEU A 66 -4.06 4.29 2.01
C LEU A 66 -4.23 3.52 3.34
N MET A 67 -3.37 2.52 3.58
CA MET A 67 -3.38 1.76 4.84
C MET A 67 -3.12 2.65 6.06
N GLU A 68 -2.17 3.60 5.96
CA GLU A 68 -1.84 4.52 7.04
C GLU A 68 -3.02 5.44 7.40
N ARG A 69 -3.70 6.00 6.39
CA ARG A 69 -4.85 6.89 6.59
C ARG A 69 -5.93 6.19 7.42
N ASP A 70 -6.31 4.99 7.01
CA ASP A 70 -7.38 4.24 7.67
C ASP A 70 -6.93 3.79 9.09
N LEU A 71 -5.68 3.32 9.25
CA LEU A 71 -5.13 2.99 10.57
C LEU A 71 -5.09 4.18 11.53
N ARG A 72 -4.86 5.40 11.05
CA ARG A 72 -4.91 6.60 11.91
C ARG A 72 -6.32 6.90 12.40
N GLN A 73 -7.35 6.42 11.70
CA GLN A 73 -8.75 6.57 12.09
C GLN A 73 -9.25 5.43 12.97
N ALA A 74 -8.53 4.30 13.02
CA ALA A 74 -8.87 3.16 13.87
C ALA A 74 -9.38 3.59 15.25
N TRP A 75 -10.49 3.00 15.68
CA TRP A 75 -11.07 3.26 17.00
C TRP A 75 -11.64 4.68 17.20
N PHE A 76 -11.92 5.42 16.13
CA PHE A 76 -12.63 6.69 16.21
C PHE A 76 -14.13 6.49 16.44
N GLY A 77 -14.68 7.28 17.36
CA GLY A 77 -16.10 7.35 17.73
C GLY A 77 -16.32 8.61 18.56
N ASN A 78 -17.49 9.22 18.44
CA ASN A 78 -17.89 10.35 19.27
C ASN A 78 -18.34 9.84 20.64
N VAL A 79 -17.95 10.56 21.69
CA VAL A 79 -18.40 10.28 23.05
C VAL A 79 -19.88 10.65 23.17
N ALA A 80 -20.72 9.65 23.43
CA ALA A 80 -22.16 9.82 23.64
C ALA A 80 -22.50 10.05 25.12
N SER A 81 -21.74 9.43 26.03
CA SER A 81 -21.84 9.70 27.46
C SER A 81 -20.48 9.50 28.13
N ALA A 82 -20.06 10.51 28.89
CA ALA A 82 -18.93 10.41 29.82
C ALA A 82 -19.35 9.86 31.19
N VAL A 83 -20.66 9.68 31.43
CA VAL A 83 -21.20 9.15 32.69
C VAL A 83 -21.19 7.63 32.60
N SER A 84 -20.14 7.05 33.16
CA SER A 84 -20.06 5.64 33.52
C SER A 84 -19.89 5.56 35.04
N PRO A 85 -20.51 4.60 35.75
CA PRO A 85 -20.13 4.33 37.14
C PRO A 85 -18.61 4.14 37.22
N ALA A 86 -17.99 4.61 38.31
CA ALA A 86 -16.54 4.70 38.44
C ALA A 86 -15.83 3.40 37.98
N GLY A 87 -15.09 3.47 36.87
CA GLY A 87 -14.31 2.35 36.32
C GLY A 87 -14.82 1.74 35.00
N THR A 88 -15.91 2.22 34.39
CA THR A 88 -16.30 1.81 33.02
C THR A 88 -15.94 2.87 31.97
N ALA A 89 -15.48 2.41 30.80
CA ALA A 89 -15.13 3.25 29.66
C ALA A 89 -16.31 4.17 29.22
N PRO A 90 -16.03 5.32 28.58
CA PRO A 90 -17.07 6.18 28.04
C PRO A 90 -17.85 5.44 26.97
N ILE A 91 -19.14 5.74 26.89
CA ILE A 91 -20.02 5.17 25.88
C ILE A 91 -19.88 6.02 24.62
N THR A 92 -19.65 5.38 23.47
CA THR A 92 -19.48 6.05 22.18
C THR A 92 -20.50 5.63 21.15
N ASP A 93 -20.62 6.40 20.08
CA ASP A 93 -21.42 6.06 18.90
C ASP A 93 -20.73 5.04 17.95
N PHE A 94 -19.55 4.54 18.31
CA PHE A 94 -18.83 3.48 17.58
C PHE A 94 -19.37 2.10 17.98
N ILE A 95 -20.49 1.73 17.36
CA ILE A 95 -21.28 0.54 17.70
C ILE A 95 -21.51 -0.37 16.50
N LEU A 96 -21.89 -1.62 16.78
CA LEU A 96 -22.45 -2.56 15.81
C LEU A 96 -23.97 -2.36 15.71
N ASP A 97 -24.60 -3.17 14.85
CA ASP A 97 -26.06 -3.15 14.61
C ASP A 97 -26.89 -3.54 15.84
N ASP A 98 -26.33 -4.34 16.74
CA ASP A 98 -26.93 -4.69 18.02
C ASP A 98 -26.70 -3.64 19.14
N GLY A 99 -26.01 -2.54 18.83
CA GLY A 99 -25.64 -1.51 19.80
C GLY A 99 -24.43 -1.83 20.67
N SER A 100 -23.82 -3.01 20.51
CA SER A 100 -22.58 -3.34 21.21
C SER A 100 -21.40 -2.54 20.65
N PRO A 101 -20.34 -2.27 21.44
CA PRO A 101 -19.19 -1.53 20.93
C PRO A 101 -18.50 -2.29 19.78
N ALA A 102 -18.15 -1.58 18.71
CA ALA A 102 -17.45 -2.17 17.59
C ALA A 102 -15.94 -2.39 17.91
N GLN A 103 -15.29 -3.30 17.18
CA GLN A 103 -13.84 -3.50 17.26
C GLN A 103 -13.14 -2.63 16.22
N GLY A 104 -12.30 -1.70 16.66
CA GLY A 104 -11.61 -0.74 15.77
C GLY A 104 -10.35 -1.26 15.09
N LEU A 105 -9.72 -2.32 15.62
CA LEU A 105 -8.54 -2.94 15.03
C LEU A 105 -8.49 -4.43 15.34
N ARG A 106 -8.10 -5.23 14.34
CA ARG A 106 -7.75 -6.64 14.48
C ARG A 106 -6.70 -7.01 13.44
N GLY A 107 -5.67 -7.73 13.83
CA GLY A 107 -4.65 -8.26 12.93
C GLY A 107 -4.70 -9.78 12.84
N CYS A 108 -4.26 -10.32 11.71
CA CYS A 108 -4.03 -11.74 11.49
C CYS A 108 -2.63 -11.93 10.90
N GLU A 109 -1.81 -12.76 11.54
CA GLU A 109 -0.40 -12.92 11.15
C GLU A 109 -0.24 -13.57 9.77
N HIS A 110 -1.16 -14.47 9.42
CA HIS A 110 -1.10 -15.22 8.18
C HIS A 110 -2.31 -14.99 7.27
N GLY A 111 -2.93 -13.82 7.41
CA GLY A 111 -4.03 -13.44 6.53
C GLY A 111 -5.36 -14.03 6.97
N PHE A 112 -6.33 -13.99 6.05
CA PHE A 112 -7.68 -14.50 6.27
C PHE A 112 -7.88 -15.86 5.61
N VAL A 113 -8.74 -16.70 6.18
CA VAL A 113 -9.01 -18.07 5.69
C VAL A 113 -9.56 -18.08 4.27
N LYS A 114 -10.60 -17.29 3.98
CA LYS A 114 -11.23 -17.24 2.66
C LYS A 114 -11.75 -15.84 2.31
N PRO A 115 -10.85 -14.90 1.99
CA PRO A 115 -11.23 -13.52 1.75
C PRO A 115 -11.78 -13.26 0.33
N LEU A 116 -11.51 -14.14 -0.63
CA LEU A 116 -11.95 -14.04 -2.03
C LEU A 116 -12.64 -15.31 -2.52
N GLY A 117 -13.32 -15.17 -3.66
CA GLY A 117 -13.95 -16.28 -4.39
C GLY A 117 -15.48 -16.28 -4.27
N PRO A 118 -16.16 -17.19 -5.00
CA PRO A 118 -17.60 -17.35 -4.91
C PRO A 118 -18.01 -17.98 -3.55
N GLY A 119 -19.16 -17.55 -3.04
CA GLY A 119 -19.76 -18.04 -1.79
C GLY A 119 -19.47 -17.17 -0.58
N THR A 120 -19.73 -17.73 0.61
CA THR A 120 -19.51 -17.05 1.89
C THR A 120 -18.03 -16.75 2.09
N LYS A 121 -17.73 -15.49 2.40
CA LYS A 121 -16.38 -15.01 2.71
C LYS A 121 -16.07 -15.31 4.18
N ASP A 122 -14.84 -15.69 4.46
CA ASP A 122 -14.35 -15.94 5.82
C ASP A 122 -13.14 -15.06 6.11
N PHE A 123 -13.31 -14.15 7.06
CA PHE A 123 -12.30 -13.20 7.54
C PHE A 123 -11.78 -13.57 8.94
N SER A 124 -11.91 -14.83 9.35
CA SER A 124 -11.18 -15.37 10.49
C SER A 124 -9.67 -15.46 10.17
N CYS A 125 -8.83 -15.39 11.19
CA CYS A 125 -7.39 -15.45 11.01
C CYS A 125 -6.95 -16.86 10.59
N SER A 126 -6.20 -16.97 9.50
CA SER A 126 -5.70 -18.25 9.01
C SER A 126 -4.62 -18.83 9.92
N PRO A 127 -4.65 -20.14 10.22
CA PRO A 127 -3.54 -20.84 10.87
C PRO A 127 -2.43 -21.24 9.88
N GLU A 128 -2.70 -21.23 8.58
CA GLU A 128 -1.73 -21.61 7.54
C GLU A 128 -0.76 -20.48 7.26
N ALA A 129 0.50 -20.78 6.92
CA ALA A 129 1.48 -19.76 6.61
C ALA A 129 1.04 -18.86 5.45
N GLY A 130 1.13 -17.55 5.66
CA GLY A 130 0.66 -16.55 4.73
C GLY A 130 1.19 -15.16 5.07
N MET A 131 0.79 -14.18 4.28
CA MET A 131 1.10 -12.78 4.55
C MET A 131 0.06 -12.21 5.50
N ALA A 132 0.47 -11.25 6.32
CA ALA A 132 -0.39 -10.67 7.33
C ALA A 132 -1.58 -9.91 6.70
N ALA A 133 -2.66 -9.84 7.44
CA ALA A 133 -3.85 -9.05 7.12
C ALA A 133 -4.31 -8.29 8.35
N PHE A 134 -5.11 -7.26 8.15
CA PHE A 134 -5.73 -6.55 9.25
C PHE A 134 -7.09 -5.99 8.86
N GLU A 135 -7.91 -5.78 9.87
CA GLU A 135 -9.18 -5.09 9.83
C GLU A 135 -9.05 -3.83 10.64
N VAL A 136 -9.49 -2.72 10.06
CA VAL A 136 -9.58 -1.43 10.73
C VAL A 136 -10.98 -0.89 10.57
N SER A 137 -11.55 -0.43 11.68
CA SER A 137 -12.91 0.10 11.73
C SER A 137 -12.96 1.39 12.52
N TYR A 138 -13.83 2.29 12.10
CA TYR A 138 -14.03 3.60 12.71
C TYR A 138 -15.39 4.19 12.36
N ARG A 139 -15.92 5.06 13.23
CA ARG A 139 -17.08 5.89 12.91
C ARG A 139 -16.71 6.84 11.77
N SER A 140 -17.52 6.85 10.73
CA SER A 140 -17.39 7.74 9.59
C SER A 140 -18.48 8.80 9.63
N ASP A 141 -18.38 9.81 8.76
CA ASP A 141 -19.44 10.79 8.58
C ASP A 141 -20.72 10.16 8.02
N ASP A 142 -21.85 10.56 8.60
CA ASP A 142 -23.18 10.03 8.22
C ASP A 142 -23.61 10.49 6.82
N TYR A 143 -22.97 11.55 6.32
CA TYR A 143 -23.10 12.02 4.95
C TYR A 143 -21.94 11.53 4.10
N SER A 144 -22.27 10.92 2.95
CA SER A 144 -21.28 10.51 1.98
C SER A 144 -20.99 11.65 1.00
N ASP A 145 -19.74 12.11 1.00
CA ASP A 145 -19.23 13.04 0.01
C ASP A 145 -18.05 12.38 -0.73
N PRO A 146 -18.27 11.90 -1.97
CA PRO A 146 -17.23 11.28 -2.77
C PRO A 146 -16.04 12.19 -3.08
N SER A 147 -16.21 13.52 -3.00
CA SER A 147 -15.14 14.47 -3.32
C SER A 147 -14.13 14.64 -2.18
N SER A 148 -14.59 14.62 -0.93
CA SER A 148 -13.73 14.63 0.27
C SER A 148 -13.35 13.23 0.75
N GLY A 149 -14.11 12.20 0.36
CA GLY A 149 -13.98 10.86 0.93
C GLY A 149 -14.63 10.72 2.30
N ALA A 150 -15.56 11.62 2.67
CA ALA A 150 -16.37 11.48 3.86
C ALA A 150 -17.47 10.42 3.64
N GLY A 151 -17.80 9.64 4.67
CA GLY A 151 -18.91 8.68 4.62
C GLY A 151 -18.71 7.49 3.66
N VAL A 152 -17.47 7.18 3.31
CA VAL A 152 -17.12 6.08 2.39
C VAL A 152 -16.11 5.11 3.00
N ASP A 153 -16.11 3.88 2.50
CA ASP A 153 -15.10 2.88 2.81
C ASP A 153 -13.77 3.10 2.05
N CYS A 154 -12.79 2.22 2.25
CA CYS A 154 -11.50 2.31 1.57
C CYS A 154 -11.58 2.27 0.03
N ASN A 155 -12.69 1.77 -0.53
CA ASN A 155 -12.94 1.70 -1.97
C ASN A 155 -13.74 2.91 -2.48
N GLY A 156 -14.07 3.87 -1.61
CA GLY A 156 -14.90 5.01 -1.94
C GLY A 156 -16.38 4.67 -2.05
N ALA A 157 -16.81 3.49 -1.59
CA ALA A 157 -18.22 3.12 -1.61
C ALA A 157 -18.94 3.71 -0.39
N ARG A 158 -20.14 4.24 -0.62
CA ARG A 158 -20.99 4.82 0.44
C ARG A 158 -21.30 3.78 1.51
N LEU A 159 -21.14 4.18 2.76
CA LEU A 159 -21.48 3.37 3.92
C LEU A 159 -22.99 3.33 4.15
N ALA A 160 -23.49 2.17 4.58
CA ALA A 160 -24.86 2.02 5.04
C ALA A 160 -24.99 2.59 6.46
N ALA A 161 -26.11 3.27 6.71
CA ALA A 161 -26.45 3.75 8.04
C ALA A 161 -26.89 2.57 8.92
N ILE A 162 -26.37 2.52 10.13
CA ILE A 162 -26.74 1.59 11.20
C ILE A 162 -27.71 2.33 12.12
N ALA A 163 -28.83 1.72 12.48
CA ALA A 163 -29.76 2.29 13.45
C ALA A 163 -29.16 2.21 14.85
N VAL A 164 -29.14 3.34 15.55
CA VAL A 164 -28.78 3.36 16.96
C VAL A 164 -29.99 2.86 17.75
N PRO A 165 -29.84 1.88 18.67
CA PRO A 165 -30.95 1.45 19.51
C PRO A 165 -31.52 2.63 20.33
N PRO A 166 -32.85 2.78 20.46
CA PRO A 166 -33.45 3.92 21.16
C PRO A 166 -33.05 4.06 22.64
N ASP A 167 -32.63 2.97 23.27
CA ASP A 167 -32.14 2.90 24.64
C ASP A 167 -30.62 3.16 24.77
N HIS A 168 -29.89 3.21 23.65
CA HIS A 168 -28.46 3.48 23.65
C HIS A 168 -28.19 5.00 23.80
N PRO A 169 -27.25 5.44 24.67
CA PRO A 169 -26.96 6.87 24.88
C PRO A 169 -26.62 7.68 23.63
N ALA A 170 -26.04 7.03 22.61
CA ALA A 170 -25.73 7.68 21.33
C ALA A 170 -26.97 8.09 20.52
N TYR A 171 -28.17 7.59 20.86
CA TYR A 171 -29.41 7.95 20.17
C TYR A 171 -29.69 9.46 20.25
N MET A 172 -29.21 10.13 21.31
CA MET A 172 -29.30 11.58 21.46
C MET A 172 -28.40 12.36 20.48
N LEU A 173 -27.31 11.76 20.01
CA LEU A 173 -26.43 12.34 18.99
C LEU A 173 -27.05 12.20 17.59
N GLY A 174 -27.74 11.09 17.35
CA GLY A 174 -28.48 10.83 16.12
C GLY A 174 -29.10 9.44 16.13
N PRO A 175 -30.20 9.23 15.38
CA PRO A 175 -30.85 7.93 15.27
C PRO A 175 -30.06 6.92 14.43
N HIS A 176 -29.02 7.38 13.72
CA HIS A 176 -28.20 6.56 12.84
C HIS A 176 -26.73 6.95 12.95
N VAL A 177 -25.86 5.96 12.72
CA VAL A 177 -24.40 6.13 12.61
C VAL A 177 -23.89 5.39 11.37
N THR A 178 -22.75 5.81 10.83
CA THR A 178 -22.05 5.07 9.79
C THR A 178 -20.70 4.57 10.28
N ILE A 179 -20.44 3.27 10.09
CA ILE A 179 -19.19 2.64 10.50
C ILE A 179 -18.45 2.13 9.27
N ALA A 180 -17.25 2.66 9.03
CA ALA A 180 -16.35 2.13 8.04
C ALA A 180 -15.66 0.89 8.62
N ARG A 181 -15.62 -0.20 7.86
CA ARG A 181 -14.92 -1.45 8.17
C ARG A 181 -14.10 -1.85 6.95
N ASN A 182 -12.80 -1.62 7.03
CA ASN A 182 -11.86 -1.86 5.94
C ASN A 182 -10.94 -3.02 6.31
N LEU A 183 -10.95 -4.07 5.50
CA LEU A 183 -10.08 -5.23 5.64
C LEU A 183 -9.02 -5.20 4.55
N TYR A 184 -7.76 -5.17 4.96
CA TYR A 184 -6.60 -5.22 4.09
C TYR A 184 -5.96 -6.60 4.17
N PHE A 185 -5.78 -7.25 3.02
CA PHE A 185 -5.18 -8.57 2.93
C PHE A 185 -4.51 -8.79 1.59
N VAL A 186 -3.58 -9.73 1.53
CA VAL A 186 -2.96 -10.16 0.28
C VAL A 186 -3.61 -11.45 -0.18
N ALA A 187 -3.98 -11.51 -1.45
CA ALA A 187 -4.51 -12.72 -2.07
C ALA A 187 -4.15 -12.79 -3.55
N THR A 188 -4.20 -14.00 -4.11
CA THR A 188 -4.11 -14.20 -5.56
C THR A 188 -5.52 -14.29 -6.14
N ARG A 189 -5.80 -13.50 -7.17
CA ARG A 189 -7.04 -13.60 -7.93
C ARG A 189 -7.14 -14.97 -8.61
N VAL A 190 -8.34 -15.53 -8.74
CA VAL A 190 -8.58 -16.73 -9.55
C VAL A 190 -8.05 -16.53 -10.98
N GLY A 191 -7.17 -17.43 -11.42
CA GLY A 191 -6.50 -17.36 -12.73
C GLY A 191 -5.31 -16.38 -12.78
N GLY A 192 -5.01 -15.69 -11.69
CA GLY A 192 -3.80 -14.87 -11.54
C GLY A 192 -2.61 -15.71 -11.06
N SER A 193 -1.41 -15.22 -11.36
CA SER A 193 -0.13 -15.81 -10.92
C SER A 193 0.64 -14.93 -9.93
N ALA A 194 0.09 -13.75 -9.63
CA ALA A 194 0.67 -12.79 -8.70
C ALA A 194 -0.34 -12.45 -7.62
N ASN A 195 0.20 -12.27 -6.42
CA ASN A 195 -0.53 -11.73 -5.28
C ASN A 195 -0.76 -10.23 -5.44
N SER A 196 -1.93 -9.78 -5.01
CA SER A 196 -2.30 -8.36 -4.95
C SER A 196 -2.74 -8.02 -3.53
N LEU A 197 -2.45 -6.79 -3.10
CA LEU A 197 -3.06 -6.22 -1.91
C LEU A 197 -4.49 -5.86 -2.25
N TYR A 198 -5.44 -6.32 -1.45
CA TYR A 198 -6.85 -5.99 -1.57
C TYR A 198 -7.27 -5.07 -0.43
N CYS A 199 -8.23 -4.19 -0.72
CA CYS A 199 -9.08 -3.60 0.30
C CYS A 199 -10.52 -4.09 0.14
N GLN A 200 -11.03 -4.72 1.17
CA GLN A 200 -12.44 -5.05 1.34
C GLN A 200 -13.04 -4.02 2.29
N GLY A 201 -13.74 -3.04 1.73
CA GLY A 201 -14.61 -2.17 2.50
C GLY A 201 -15.90 -2.90 2.91
N ASN A 202 -16.91 -2.15 3.35
CA ASN A 202 -18.18 -2.72 3.80
C ASN A 202 -18.92 -3.50 2.68
N GLY A 203 -18.64 -3.20 1.41
CA GLY A 203 -19.22 -3.89 0.26
C GLY A 203 -18.35 -5.02 -0.30
N SER A 204 -17.43 -4.67 -1.20
CA SER A 204 -16.65 -5.62 -2.01
C SER A 204 -15.15 -5.45 -1.85
N ALA A 205 -14.38 -6.48 -2.22
CA ALA A 205 -12.92 -6.44 -2.25
C ALA A 205 -12.45 -5.88 -3.60
N GLN A 206 -11.56 -4.90 -3.57
CA GLN A 206 -10.90 -4.34 -4.75
C GLN A 206 -9.38 -4.46 -4.63
N PRO A 207 -8.67 -4.77 -5.72
CA PRO A 207 -7.20 -4.77 -5.71
C PRO A 207 -6.69 -3.32 -5.64
N VAL A 208 -5.75 -3.07 -4.74
CA VAL A 208 -5.08 -1.77 -4.53
C VAL A 208 -3.77 -1.74 -5.33
N VAL A 209 -2.92 -2.75 -5.14
CA VAL A 209 -1.65 -2.89 -5.86
C VAL A 209 -1.36 -4.36 -6.16
N ASN A 210 -0.67 -4.60 -7.27
CA ASN A 210 -0.28 -5.94 -7.72
C ASN A 210 1.16 -6.27 -7.33
N ASN A 211 1.54 -7.53 -7.52
CA ASN A 211 2.90 -8.04 -7.31
C ASN A 211 3.42 -7.87 -5.87
N VAL A 212 2.55 -8.12 -4.90
CA VAL A 212 2.93 -8.18 -3.49
C VAL A 212 3.70 -9.47 -3.23
N GLU A 213 4.93 -9.36 -2.73
CA GLU A 213 5.73 -10.52 -2.34
C GLU A 213 5.71 -10.78 -0.84
N ASP A 214 5.46 -9.76 -0.02
CA ASP A 214 5.34 -9.89 1.43
C ASP A 214 4.53 -8.73 2.03
N LEU A 215 3.76 -9.01 3.07
CA LEU A 215 3.10 -8.03 3.94
C LEU A 215 3.22 -8.52 5.38
N GLN A 216 3.86 -7.71 6.22
CA GLN A 216 4.05 -8.00 7.64
C GLN A 216 3.53 -6.84 8.49
N LEU A 217 2.95 -7.18 9.64
CA LEU A 217 2.48 -6.23 10.63
C LEU A 217 3.12 -6.50 11.99
N THR A 218 3.45 -5.42 12.70
CA THR A 218 3.89 -5.46 14.10
C THR A 218 3.05 -4.49 14.91
N PHE A 219 2.74 -4.84 16.15
CA PHE A 219 1.83 -4.11 17.02
C PHE A 219 2.58 -3.66 18.27
N GLY A 220 2.71 -2.35 18.46
CA GLY A 220 3.20 -1.78 19.70
C GLY A 220 2.09 -1.78 20.74
N VAL A 221 2.13 -2.74 21.66
CA VAL A 221 1.13 -2.93 22.72
C VAL A 221 1.58 -2.24 24.00
N ALA A 222 0.74 -1.40 24.57
CA ALA A 222 0.96 -0.79 25.88
C ALA A 222 0.93 -1.82 27.02
N ALA A 223 1.81 -1.65 27.99
CA ALA A 223 1.76 -2.41 29.23
C ALA A 223 0.45 -2.12 29.99
N ALA A 224 -0.04 -3.10 30.76
CA ALA A 224 -1.24 -2.91 31.56
C ALA A 224 -1.01 -1.75 32.55
N GLY A 225 -1.87 -0.73 32.50
CA GLY A 225 -1.78 0.46 33.34
C GLY A 225 -0.66 1.45 32.98
N ASP A 226 0.11 1.21 31.92
CA ASP A 226 1.22 2.09 31.51
C ASP A 226 1.27 2.25 29.99
N ALA A 227 0.77 3.38 29.52
CA ALA A 227 0.73 3.75 28.11
C ALA A 227 2.08 4.22 27.53
N THR A 228 3.17 4.22 28.32
CA THR A 228 4.52 4.63 27.87
C THR A 228 5.44 3.46 27.59
N ARG A 229 5.26 2.34 28.32
CA ARG A 229 5.98 1.09 28.05
C ARG A 229 5.27 0.31 26.95
N HIS A 230 6.03 -0.05 25.92
CA HIS A 230 5.52 -0.78 24.77
C HIS A 230 6.36 -2.00 24.45
N GLN A 231 5.68 -3.09 24.12
CA GLN A 231 6.28 -4.26 23.50
C GLN A 231 5.79 -4.37 22.05
N PHE A 232 6.69 -4.74 21.14
CA PHE A 232 6.34 -5.02 19.75
C PHE A 232 6.00 -6.50 19.63
N LEU A 233 4.74 -6.78 19.34
CA LEU A 233 4.18 -8.13 19.18
C LEU A 233 3.66 -8.33 17.76
N ASN A 234 3.63 -9.57 17.31
CA ASN A 234 2.91 -9.95 16.10
C ASN A 234 1.42 -10.21 16.41
N ALA A 235 0.58 -10.42 15.39
CA ALA A 235 -0.86 -10.54 15.61
C ALA A 235 -1.24 -11.73 16.52
N THR A 236 -0.57 -12.87 16.34
CA THR A 236 -0.79 -14.08 17.13
C THR A 236 -0.44 -13.85 18.60
N GLN A 237 0.65 -13.14 18.88
CA GLN A 237 1.06 -12.78 20.24
C GLN A 237 0.08 -11.81 20.90
N VAL A 238 -0.49 -10.85 20.15
CA VAL A 238 -1.55 -9.97 20.67
C VAL A 238 -2.79 -10.78 21.02
N ALA A 239 -3.22 -11.68 20.14
CA ALA A 239 -4.38 -12.53 20.39
C ALA A 239 -4.19 -13.47 21.60
N ALA A 240 -2.94 -13.86 21.90
CA ALA A 240 -2.60 -14.73 23.03
C ALA A 240 -2.49 -14.01 24.39
N LEU A 241 -2.68 -12.67 24.44
CA LEU A 241 -2.56 -11.91 25.69
C LEU A 241 -3.66 -12.25 26.71
N SER A 242 -4.89 -12.53 26.24
CA SER A 242 -6.04 -12.93 27.06
C SER A 242 -7.17 -13.47 26.17
N ASP A 243 -8.21 -14.06 26.76
CA ASP A 243 -9.43 -14.46 26.03
C ASP A 243 -10.26 -13.25 25.57
N ASP A 244 -10.11 -12.10 26.23
CA ASP A 244 -10.75 -10.85 25.80
C ASP A 244 -9.96 -10.20 24.66
N GLN A 245 -10.31 -10.60 23.44
CA GLN A 245 -9.69 -10.07 22.24
C GLN A 245 -9.86 -8.55 22.13
N ARG A 246 -11.00 -8.00 22.52
CA ARG A 246 -11.25 -6.56 22.41
C ARG A 246 -10.23 -5.79 23.26
N GLN A 247 -10.09 -6.18 24.53
CA GLN A 247 -9.12 -5.58 25.44
C GLN A 247 -7.68 -5.70 24.93
N ASN A 248 -7.32 -6.82 24.29
CA ASN A 248 -5.98 -7.02 23.72
C ASN A 248 -5.69 -6.00 22.61
N TRP A 249 -6.63 -5.81 21.69
CA TRP A 249 -6.48 -4.90 20.57
C TRP A 249 -6.60 -3.42 20.98
N GLU A 250 -7.38 -3.10 22.02
CA GLU A 250 -7.44 -1.75 22.61
C GLU A 250 -6.10 -1.26 23.18
N ARG A 251 -5.24 -2.19 23.63
CA ARG A 251 -3.90 -1.86 24.14
C ARG A 251 -2.91 -1.53 23.05
N VAL A 252 -3.24 -1.75 21.78
CA VAL A 252 -2.37 -1.41 20.64
C VAL A 252 -2.34 0.10 20.47
N VAL A 253 -1.15 0.67 20.43
CA VAL A 253 -0.95 2.12 20.25
C VAL A 253 -0.20 2.47 18.97
N ARG A 254 0.49 1.48 18.38
CA ARG A 254 1.29 1.65 17.16
C ARG A 254 1.16 0.40 16.30
N VAL A 255 1.17 0.60 14.99
CA VAL A 255 1.20 -0.46 13.98
C VAL A 255 2.38 -0.21 13.05
N GLY A 256 3.34 -1.13 13.03
CA GLY A 256 4.43 -1.16 12.05
C GLY A 256 4.01 -1.96 10.83
N LEU A 257 3.94 -1.31 9.68
CA LEU A 257 3.67 -1.90 8.38
C LEU A 257 4.97 -2.16 7.63
N CYS A 258 5.09 -3.35 7.03
CA CYS A 258 6.09 -3.62 6.00
C CYS A 258 5.45 -4.26 4.77
N LEU A 259 5.57 -3.61 3.62
CA LEU A 259 5.08 -4.09 2.33
C LEU A 259 6.26 -4.27 1.38
N GLN A 260 6.39 -5.47 0.80
CA GLN A 260 7.36 -5.76 -0.24
C GLN A 260 6.65 -5.94 -1.59
N LEU A 261 7.07 -5.13 -2.57
CA LEU A 261 6.55 -5.19 -3.93
C LEU A 261 7.66 -5.59 -4.91
N ARG A 262 7.24 -6.25 -5.99
CA ARG A 262 8.08 -6.60 -7.15
C ARG A 262 7.63 -5.82 -8.38
N GLY A 263 8.58 -5.26 -9.12
CA GLY A 263 8.36 -4.63 -10.42
C GLY A 263 7.83 -5.62 -11.45
N GLU A 264 7.10 -5.11 -12.44
CA GLU A 264 6.46 -5.95 -13.46
C GLU A 264 7.51 -6.52 -14.44
N ASN A 265 8.49 -5.70 -14.78
CA ASN A 265 9.42 -5.97 -15.87
C ASN A 265 10.79 -6.44 -15.36
N ASN A 266 11.44 -7.31 -16.15
CA ASN A 266 12.77 -7.86 -15.88
C ASN A 266 13.90 -6.96 -16.42
N LEU A 267 13.89 -5.69 -16.01
CA LEU A 267 14.75 -4.64 -16.58
C LEU A 267 16.07 -4.42 -15.83
N ALA A 268 16.24 -4.98 -14.63
CA ALA A 268 17.49 -4.80 -13.88
C ALA A 268 18.67 -5.39 -14.65
N ILE A 269 19.80 -4.68 -14.65
CA ILE A 269 21.01 -5.08 -15.38
C ILE A 269 21.74 -6.18 -14.60
N ASP A 270 21.85 -6.00 -13.28
CA ASP A 270 22.47 -6.93 -12.34
C ASP A 270 21.46 -7.46 -11.31
N PRO A 271 21.75 -8.58 -10.63
CA PRO A 271 20.98 -9.03 -9.48
C PRO A 271 20.87 -7.94 -8.42
N GLN A 272 19.65 -7.63 -7.98
CA GLN A 272 19.41 -6.58 -6.99
C GLN A 272 19.61 -7.13 -5.58
N ARG A 273 20.44 -6.46 -4.77
CA ARG A 273 20.53 -6.70 -3.32
C ARG A 273 19.52 -5.81 -2.58
N TYR A 274 18.79 -6.37 -1.63
CA TYR A 274 17.83 -5.63 -0.80
C TYR A 274 17.66 -6.29 0.59
N VAL A 275 16.99 -5.61 1.51
CA VAL A 275 16.62 -6.14 2.83
C VAL A 275 15.11 -6.36 2.84
N ASP A 276 14.67 -7.58 3.14
CA ASP A 276 13.25 -7.94 3.15
C ASP A 276 12.52 -7.44 4.42
N CYS A 277 11.22 -7.75 4.52
CA CYS A 277 10.42 -7.34 5.67
C CYS A 277 10.89 -7.99 6.98
N ALA A 278 11.38 -9.22 6.92
CA ALA A 278 12.00 -9.91 8.06
C ALA A 278 13.37 -9.35 8.47
N GLY A 279 13.90 -8.35 7.73
CA GLY A 279 15.19 -7.74 8.03
C GLY A 279 16.39 -8.53 7.51
N SER A 280 16.16 -9.55 6.68
CA SER A 280 17.21 -10.39 6.11
C SER A 280 17.71 -9.81 4.79
N ALA A 281 19.03 -9.90 4.56
CA ALA A 281 19.63 -9.51 3.29
C ALA A 281 19.31 -10.56 2.20
N ARG A 282 18.80 -10.11 1.06
CA ARG A 282 18.36 -10.95 -0.06
C ARG A 282 18.98 -10.49 -1.38
N VAL A 283 19.05 -11.42 -2.33
CA VAL A 283 19.49 -11.16 -3.71
C VAL A 283 18.41 -11.61 -4.68
N ALA A 284 17.90 -10.67 -5.48
CA ALA A 284 16.97 -10.90 -6.55
C ALA A 284 17.71 -11.22 -7.85
N SER A 285 17.66 -12.47 -8.30
CA SER A 285 18.31 -12.95 -9.53
C SER A 285 17.41 -12.89 -10.78
N ASP A 286 16.11 -12.64 -10.62
CA ASP A 286 15.10 -12.62 -11.70
C ASP A 286 15.06 -11.32 -12.51
N ARG A 287 16.00 -10.40 -12.25
CA ARG A 287 16.12 -9.08 -12.88
C ARG A 287 14.89 -8.19 -12.71
N ARG A 288 13.96 -8.52 -11.81
CA ARG A 288 12.84 -7.65 -11.44
C ARG A 288 13.22 -6.81 -10.24
N LEU A 289 12.84 -5.54 -10.29
CA LEU A 289 13.08 -4.63 -9.17
C LEU A 289 12.26 -5.06 -7.96
N ARG A 290 12.81 -4.88 -6.76
CA ARG A 290 12.10 -5.04 -5.50
C ARG A 290 12.21 -3.78 -4.67
N ALA A 291 11.10 -3.40 -4.06
CA ALA A 291 11.05 -2.27 -3.14
C ALA A 291 10.33 -2.71 -1.86
N VAL A 292 10.90 -2.33 -0.73
CA VAL A 292 10.36 -2.62 0.59
C VAL A 292 10.00 -1.29 1.24
N PHE A 293 8.73 -1.15 1.60
CA PHE A 293 8.15 0.05 2.18
C PHE A 293 7.84 -0.22 3.65
N LYS A 294 8.42 0.57 4.55
CA LYS A 294 8.16 0.49 5.99
C LYS A 294 7.52 1.79 6.48
N ARG A 295 6.48 1.67 7.30
CA ARG A 295 5.82 2.79 7.99
C ARG A 295 5.45 2.37 9.40
N VAL A 296 5.50 3.31 10.33
CA VAL A 296 4.98 3.11 11.69
C VAL A 296 3.86 4.12 11.90
N VAL A 297 2.66 3.60 12.14
CA VAL A 297 1.45 4.39 12.34
C VAL A 297 1.14 4.41 13.82
N THR A 298 0.93 5.60 14.39
CA THR A 298 0.45 5.72 15.78
C THR A 298 -1.07 5.83 15.77
N LEU A 299 -1.73 5.01 16.57
CA LEU A 299 -3.17 5.02 16.75
C LEU A 299 -3.52 6.12 17.76
N ARG A 300 -4.35 7.08 17.34
CA ARG A 300 -4.67 8.28 18.12
C ARG A 300 -6.01 8.19 18.83
N ASN A 301 -6.95 7.46 18.25
CA ASN A 301 -8.30 7.38 18.77
C ASN A 301 -8.42 6.18 19.71
N ARG A 302 -9.22 6.36 20.75
CA ARG A 302 -9.44 5.37 21.83
C ARG A 302 -10.86 5.49 22.38
N ALA A 303 -11.85 5.57 21.50
CA ALA A 303 -13.28 5.50 21.83
C ALA A 303 -13.66 4.44 22.90
N ALA A 304 -12.94 3.31 23.04
CA ALA A 304 -13.22 2.30 24.08
C ALA A 304 -12.20 2.26 25.23
N ALA A 305 -11.13 3.05 25.17
CA ALA A 305 -10.05 3.01 26.15
C ALA A 305 -9.82 4.36 26.83
N MET A 306 -10.89 5.13 27.10
CA MET A 306 -10.80 6.15 28.14
C MET A 306 -11.17 5.48 29.48
N PRO A 307 -10.30 5.53 30.50
CA PRO A 307 -10.61 5.04 31.84
C PRO A 307 -11.66 5.90 32.56
#